data_AF-A0A7S1XSL4-F1
#
_entry.id   AF-A0A7S1XSL4-F1
#
_cell.length_a   1.000
_cell.length_b   1.000
_cell.length_c   1.000
_cell.angle_alpha   90.00
_cell.angle_beta   90.00
_cell.angle_gamma   90.00
#
_symmetry.space_group_name_H-M   'P 1'
#
loop_
_entity.id
_entity.type
_entity.pdbx_description
1 polymer ?
#
loop_
_entity_poly.entity_id
_entity_poly.type
_entity_poly.pdbx_seq_one_letter_code
_entity_poly.pdbx_strand_id
1 'polypeptide(L)'
;ESFVSFSRPRSGLGRAEGLKMRRTMPAEKETKLSSEALNAWHSLPAPKTLLDLTHAPEGSALAEIASVARRLDNLSHVLCWSDSEATSPGDECEISLLEFERLKLRFEIRLDGPKGRLGGRVRLHSLDHAGLYIAENIGSESAALKLCHGLQHGVLMRNALGETFVLLPNYALQRVKIRTCPLNGEIVLMRSPEVWLNKVQTTHYIYRVHISGAYLSAPSLSASLYLVALRLMQREYVPACKVLATCFTDTALNEEEAWAISLASKSADDAHPNAVATRLKLVLTAKFNHVDWDIKNDLHDYHMKQLHVHSACRLTLEEERRLLEAFPN
;
A
#
# COMPACT_ATOMS: atom_id res chain seq x y z
N GLU A 1 58.35 -45.98 6.16
CA GLU A 1 58.57 -44.59 6.60
C GLU A 1 57.30 -44.12 7.32
N SER A 2 57.15 -44.47 8.61
CA SER A 2 57.40 -43.61 9.80
C SER A 2 56.36 -42.47 9.93
N PHE A 3 55.25 -42.61 10.66
CA PHE A 3 55.05 -42.48 12.12
C PHE A 3 55.76 -41.27 12.77
N VAL A 4 55.02 -40.45 13.54
CA VAL A 4 55.07 -40.39 15.03
C VAL A 4 54.19 -39.24 15.57
N SER A 5 53.61 -39.53 16.73
CA SER A 5 52.70 -38.77 17.61
C SER A 5 53.39 -37.97 18.75
N PHE A 6 52.56 -37.15 19.44
CA PHE A 6 52.72 -36.47 20.76
C PHE A 6 53.57 -35.18 20.83
N SER A 7 53.08 -34.07 21.41
CA SER A 7 52.92 -33.88 22.87
C SER A 7 52.16 -32.59 23.25
N ARG A 8 51.57 -32.55 24.47
CA ARG A 8 50.89 -31.39 25.12
C ARG A 8 51.89 -30.47 25.88
N PRO A 9 51.48 -29.24 26.22
CA PRO A 9 51.32 -28.86 27.65
C PRO A 9 49.97 -28.15 27.93
N ARG A 10 49.22 -28.46 29.02
CA ARG A 10 49.17 -27.77 30.34
C ARG A 10 49.14 -26.22 30.21
N SER A 11 48.24 -25.43 30.80
CA SER A 11 47.29 -25.56 31.91
C SER A 11 46.59 -24.20 32.11
N GLY A 12 45.36 -24.15 32.64
CA GLY A 12 44.89 -22.98 33.40
C GLY A 12 43.45 -22.55 33.13
N LEU A 13 42.66 -22.50 34.19
CA LEU A 13 41.25 -22.13 34.26
C LEU A 13 40.99 -20.69 33.80
N GLY A 14 39.84 -20.45 33.15
CA GLY A 14 39.29 -19.11 32.94
C GLY A 14 37.90 -19.16 32.33
N ARG A 15 36.93 -18.56 33.01
CA ARG A 15 35.49 -18.59 32.76
C ARG A 15 35.09 -17.96 31.42
N ALA A 16 33.93 -18.43 30.93
CA ALA A 16 33.11 -17.77 29.92
C ALA A 16 32.76 -16.33 30.35
N GLU A 17 33.00 -15.36 29.47
CA GLU A 17 32.29 -14.08 29.49
C GLU A 17 32.00 -13.63 28.06
N GLY A 18 30.74 -13.29 27.83
CA GLY A 18 30.18 -12.96 26.53
C GLY A 18 30.76 -11.67 25.95
N LEU A 19 30.81 -11.64 24.62
CA LEU A 19 30.99 -10.41 23.85
C LEU A 19 29.82 -9.46 24.16
N LYS A 20 30.04 -8.49 25.06
CA LYS A 20 29.21 -7.30 25.19
C LYS A 20 29.76 -6.23 24.24
N MET A 21 28.97 -5.82 23.25
CA MET A 21 29.27 -4.61 22.48
C MET A 21 29.25 -3.40 23.43
N ARG A 22 30.39 -2.70 23.53
CA ARG A 22 30.52 -1.43 24.23
C ARG A 22 29.77 -0.33 23.47
N ARG A 23 28.80 0.31 24.12
CA ARG A 23 28.40 1.68 23.76
C ARG A 23 29.63 2.57 23.91
N THR A 24 30.12 3.16 22.83
CA THR A 24 31.04 4.31 22.89
C THR A 24 30.20 5.55 23.16
N MET A 25 29.97 5.87 24.44
CA MET A 25 29.65 7.24 24.84
C MET A 25 30.97 7.98 25.08
N PRO A 26 31.10 9.26 24.69
CA PRO A 26 32.22 10.09 25.13
C PRO A 26 32.15 10.25 26.66
N ALA A 27 33.32 10.26 27.31
CA ALA A 27 33.43 10.31 28.76
C ALA A 27 32.67 11.50 29.37
N GLU A 28 31.61 11.22 30.12
CA GLU A 28 30.85 12.21 30.86
C GLU A 28 31.69 12.73 32.04
N LYS A 29 31.90 14.04 32.08
CA LYS A 29 32.07 14.73 33.36
C LYS A 29 30.70 14.69 34.04
N GLU A 30 30.62 14.15 35.26
CA GLU A 30 29.42 14.19 36.10
C GLU A 30 29.05 15.66 36.41
N THR A 31 28.32 16.29 35.50
CA THR A 31 27.57 17.51 35.79
C THR A 31 26.27 17.09 36.46
N LYS A 32 26.13 17.42 37.76
CA LYS A 32 24.87 17.28 38.50
C LYS A 32 23.75 17.96 37.70
N LEU A 33 22.86 17.15 37.13
CA LEU A 33 21.65 17.61 36.46
C LEU A 33 20.84 18.46 37.46
N SER A 34 20.40 19.64 37.02
CA SER A 34 19.55 20.52 37.82
C SER A 34 18.24 19.81 38.18
N SER A 35 17.63 20.16 39.31
CA SER A 35 16.33 19.63 39.74
C SER A 35 15.23 19.85 38.69
N GLU A 36 15.34 20.90 37.87
CA GLU A 36 14.47 21.17 36.73
C GLU A 36 14.64 20.15 35.59
N ALA A 37 15.87 19.70 35.32
CA ALA A 37 16.11 18.63 34.34
C ALA A 37 15.51 17.31 34.85
N LEU A 38 15.74 16.92 36.11
CA LEU A 38 15.11 15.72 36.69
C LEU A 38 13.57 15.75 36.61
N ASN A 39 12.96 16.90 36.91
CA ASN A 39 11.50 17.07 36.77
C ASN A 39 11.04 16.97 35.30
N ALA A 40 11.82 17.50 34.36
CA ALA A 40 11.54 17.35 32.94
C ALA A 40 11.65 15.88 32.47
N TRP A 41 12.60 15.11 33.00
CA TRP A 41 12.74 13.67 32.69
C TRP A 41 11.59 12.84 33.27
N HIS A 42 11.12 13.16 34.48
CA HIS A 42 9.91 12.53 35.05
C HIS A 42 8.60 12.93 34.36
N SER A 43 8.62 14.00 33.55
CA SER A 43 7.47 14.43 32.72
C SER A 43 7.45 13.80 31.32
N LEU A 44 8.48 13.03 30.95
CA LEU A 44 8.50 12.31 29.68
C LEU A 44 7.47 11.18 29.73
N PRO A 45 6.72 10.96 28.64
CA PRO A 45 5.80 9.82 28.55
C PRO A 45 6.59 8.53 28.77
N ALA A 46 5.97 7.56 29.47
CA ALA A 46 6.57 6.27 29.74
C ALA A 46 7.09 5.63 28.43
N PRO A 47 8.26 4.96 28.47
CA PRO A 47 8.82 4.34 27.28
C PRO A 47 7.86 3.30 26.73
N LYS A 48 7.56 3.40 25.42
CA LYS A 48 6.75 2.39 24.72
C LYS A 48 7.65 1.26 24.23
N THR A 49 7.13 0.04 24.25
CA THR A 49 7.81 -1.14 23.72
C THR A 49 7.49 -1.30 22.23
N LEU A 50 8.50 -1.49 21.39
CA LEU A 50 8.32 -1.82 19.97
C LEU A 50 8.15 -3.34 19.80
N LEU A 51 7.05 -3.76 19.19
CA LEU A 51 6.71 -5.14 18.90
C LEU A 51 7.15 -5.51 17.48
N ASP A 52 7.76 -6.68 17.32
CA ASP A 52 8.22 -7.18 16.03
C ASP A 52 7.11 -7.95 15.30
N LEU A 53 6.58 -7.35 14.23
CA LEU A 53 5.55 -7.95 13.37
C LEU A 53 6.08 -9.11 12.51
N THR A 54 7.38 -9.22 12.28
CA THR A 54 7.97 -10.22 11.39
C THR A 54 8.05 -11.61 12.03
N HIS A 55 8.14 -11.65 13.37
CA HIS A 55 8.21 -12.88 14.17
C HIS A 55 6.91 -13.13 14.97
N ALA A 56 5.79 -12.56 14.52
CA ALA A 56 4.50 -12.72 15.18
C ALA A 56 4.05 -14.21 15.20
N PRO A 57 3.70 -14.79 16.36
CA PRO A 57 3.25 -16.18 16.45
C PRO A 57 1.97 -16.41 15.63
N GLU A 58 1.88 -17.53 14.92
CA GLU A 58 0.68 -17.88 14.15
C GLU A 58 -0.57 -17.95 15.05
N GLY A 59 -1.68 -17.38 14.58
CA GLY A 59 -2.93 -17.31 15.34
C GLY A 59 -2.96 -16.23 16.44
N SER A 60 -1.88 -15.49 16.65
CA SER A 60 -1.88 -14.33 17.57
C SER A 60 -2.53 -13.10 16.94
N ALA A 61 -3.04 -12.18 17.77
CA ALA A 61 -3.54 -10.88 17.33
C ALA A 61 -2.47 -10.07 16.57
N LEU A 62 -1.20 -10.22 16.96
CA LEU A 62 -0.07 -9.61 16.28
C LEU A 62 0.10 -10.13 14.84
N ALA A 63 -0.14 -11.43 14.62
CA ALA A 63 -0.09 -12.02 13.28
C ALA A 63 -1.26 -11.57 12.39
N GLU A 64 -2.45 -11.36 12.96
CA GLU A 64 -3.57 -10.76 12.24
C GLU A 64 -3.27 -9.32 11.80
N ILE A 65 -2.71 -8.51 12.71
CA ILE A 65 -2.26 -7.15 12.39
C ILE A 65 -1.16 -7.18 11.32
N ALA A 66 -0.19 -8.08 11.43
CA ALA A 66 0.84 -8.26 10.41
C ALA A 66 0.25 -8.67 9.04
N SER A 67 -0.86 -9.42 9.02
CA SER A 67 -1.60 -9.80 7.81
C SER A 67 -2.30 -8.62 7.15
N VAL A 68 -2.83 -7.68 7.94
CA VAL A 68 -3.38 -6.42 7.40
C VAL A 68 -2.26 -5.48 6.96
N ALA A 69 -1.24 -5.30 7.79
CA ALA A 69 -0.14 -4.38 7.56
C ALA A 69 0.66 -4.69 6.28
N ARG A 70 0.92 -5.97 5.99
CA ARG A 70 1.64 -6.40 4.77
C ARG A 70 0.95 -6.01 3.46
N ARG A 71 -0.36 -5.75 3.51
CA ARG A 71 -1.15 -5.31 2.33
C ARG A 71 -0.84 -3.86 2.01
N LEU A 72 -0.58 -3.05 3.05
CA LEU A 72 -0.28 -1.63 2.92
C LEU A 72 1.21 -1.40 2.66
N ASP A 73 2.12 -1.90 3.50
CA ASP A 73 3.57 -1.69 3.36
C ASP A 73 4.37 -2.96 3.74
N ASN A 74 5.69 -2.92 3.55
CA ASN A 74 6.60 -3.94 4.08
C ASN A 74 6.68 -3.84 5.61
N LEU A 75 6.64 -4.97 6.30
CA LEU A 75 6.65 -5.00 7.78
C LEU A 75 7.88 -4.33 8.41
N SER A 76 9.01 -4.26 7.69
CA SER A 76 10.21 -3.54 8.14
C SER A 76 10.02 -2.03 8.26
N HIS A 77 8.95 -1.47 7.68
CA HIS A 77 8.59 -0.04 7.73
C HIS A 77 7.29 0.20 8.50
N VAL A 78 6.81 -0.81 9.23
CA VAL A 78 5.60 -0.70 10.05
C VAL A 78 6.03 -0.80 11.50
N LEU A 79 5.68 0.21 12.28
CA LEU A 79 6.00 0.29 13.70
C LEU A 79 4.77 -0.11 14.50
N CYS A 80 4.91 -1.10 15.38
CA CYS A 80 3.84 -1.58 16.24
C CYS A 80 4.26 -1.34 17.68
N TRP A 81 3.58 -0.43 18.36
CA TRP A 81 3.93 -0.01 19.71
C TRP A 81 2.99 -0.62 20.74
N SER A 82 3.54 -0.84 21.92
CA SER A 82 2.85 -1.27 23.13
C SER A 82 3.13 -0.28 24.26
N ASP A 83 2.10 0.00 25.06
CA ASP A 83 2.22 0.80 26.29
C ASP A 83 2.62 -0.06 27.49
N SER A 84 2.66 -1.38 27.31
CA SER A 84 3.14 -2.33 28.30
C SER A 84 4.67 -2.38 28.29
N GLU A 85 5.28 -2.47 29.47
CA GLU A 85 6.72 -2.73 29.60
C GLU A 85 6.98 -4.22 29.39
N ALA A 86 7.55 -4.59 28.24
CA ALA A 86 8.01 -5.94 27.99
C ALA A 86 9.50 -6.04 28.33
N THR A 87 9.88 -6.99 29.17
CA THR A 87 11.28 -7.16 29.58
C THR A 87 11.95 -8.33 28.86
N SER A 88 11.15 -9.32 28.43
CA SER A 88 11.59 -10.55 27.78
C SER A 88 10.81 -10.83 26.47
N PRO A 89 11.46 -11.44 25.46
CA PRO A 89 10.74 -11.98 24.31
C PRO A 89 9.72 -13.03 24.76
N GLY A 90 8.45 -12.86 24.36
CA GLY A 90 7.35 -13.75 24.73
C GLY A 90 6.46 -13.24 25.85
N ASP A 91 6.78 -12.09 26.46
CA ASP A 91 5.89 -11.42 27.40
C ASP A 91 4.59 -10.99 26.69
N GLU A 92 3.45 -11.13 27.38
CA GLU A 92 2.16 -10.65 26.88
C GLU A 92 2.14 -9.12 26.91
N CYS A 93 1.93 -8.51 25.74
CA CYS A 93 1.93 -7.07 25.56
C CYS A 93 0.61 -6.60 24.95
N GLU A 94 0.07 -5.49 25.43
CA GLU A 94 -1.07 -4.83 24.78
C GLU A 94 -0.59 -4.04 23.57
N ILE A 95 -1.24 -4.20 22.42
CA ILE A 95 -0.91 -3.42 21.23
C ILE A 95 -1.67 -2.09 21.33
N SER A 96 -0.96 -0.96 21.32
CA SER A 96 -1.56 0.36 21.51
C SER A 96 -1.66 1.15 20.20
N LEU A 97 -0.57 1.18 19.42
CA LEU A 97 -0.44 2.05 18.26
C LEU A 97 0.26 1.34 17.10
N LEU A 98 -0.25 1.51 15.89
CA LEU A 98 0.34 1.02 14.65
C LEU A 98 0.64 2.20 13.72
N GLU A 99 1.88 2.34 13.28
CA GLU A 99 2.31 3.45 12.43
C GLU A 99 2.94 2.93 11.13
N PHE A 100 2.50 3.52 10.02
CA PHE A 100 3.06 3.32 8.69
C PHE A 100 3.76 4.61 8.30
N GLU A 101 5.05 4.74 8.64
CA GLU A 101 5.79 6.00 8.47
C GLU A 101 5.74 6.52 7.04
N ARG A 102 5.98 5.62 6.07
CA ARG A 102 6.03 5.96 4.65
C ARG A 102 4.67 6.33 4.08
N LEU A 103 3.61 5.73 4.61
CA LEU A 103 2.24 6.03 4.23
C LEU A 103 1.66 7.19 5.02
N LYS A 104 2.36 7.69 6.04
CA LYS A 104 1.88 8.73 6.97
C LYS A 104 0.52 8.36 7.56
N LEU A 105 0.37 7.09 7.96
CA LEU A 105 -0.86 6.54 8.53
C LEU A 105 -0.59 6.02 9.93
N ARG A 106 -1.51 6.28 10.84
CA ARG A 106 -1.49 5.79 12.21
C ARG A 106 -2.85 5.21 12.58
N PHE A 107 -2.82 4.08 13.28
CA PHE A 107 -3.99 3.40 13.78
C PHE A 107 -3.84 3.13 15.26
N GLU A 108 -4.90 3.42 16.01
CA GLU A 108 -5.00 3.12 17.43
C GLU A 108 -5.97 1.96 17.63
N ILE A 109 -5.62 1.05 18.54
CA ILE A 109 -6.50 -0.05 18.89
C ILE A 109 -7.48 0.45 19.96
N ARG A 110 -8.78 0.34 19.66
CA ARG A 110 -9.85 0.75 20.58
C ARG A 110 -10.88 -0.34 20.74
N LEU A 111 -11.42 -0.44 21.95
CA LEU A 111 -12.56 -1.29 22.28
C LEU A 111 -13.86 -0.55 21.93
N ASP A 112 -14.52 -0.97 20.85
CA ASP A 112 -15.83 -0.45 20.46
C ASP A 112 -16.94 -1.23 21.20
N GLY A 113 -17.66 -0.53 22.08
CA GLY A 113 -18.83 -1.04 22.79
C GLY A 113 -19.08 -0.29 24.11
N PRO A 114 -20.29 -0.37 24.69
CA PRO A 114 -20.52 0.18 26.03
C PRO A 114 -19.62 -0.53 27.04
N LYS A 115 -18.79 0.25 27.76
CA LYS A 115 -17.91 -0.26 28.83
C LYS A 115 -18.74 -1.13 29.79
N GLY A 116 -18.43 -2.43 29.87
CA GLY A 116 -19.04 -3.35 30.83
C GLY A 116 -20.10 -4.34 30.31
N ARG A 117 -20.35 -4.48 29.00
CA ARG A 117 -21.09 -5.64 28.46
C ARG A 117 -20.16 -6.62 27.74
N LEU A 118 -20.37 -7.92 27.94
CA LEU A 118 -19.81 -8.98 27.09
C LEU A 118 -20.20 -8.68 25.63
N GLY A 119 -19.22 -8.30 24.79
CA GLY A 119 -19.46 -8.02 23.37
C GLY A 119 -18.74 -6.80 22.80
N GLY A 120 -17.91 -6.09 23.58
CA GLY A 120 -16.99 -5.09 23.04
C GLY A 120 -16.06 -5.71 22.01
N ARG A 121 -15.93 -5.10 20.83
CA ARG A 121 -15.03 -5.56 19.76
C ARG A 121 -13.81 -4.67 19.70
N VAL A 122 -12.63 -5.28 19.71
CA VAL A 122 -11.36 -4.58 19.48
C VAL A 122 -11.31 -4.19 18.01
N ARG A 123 -11.02 -2.93 17.69
CA ARG A 123 -10.93 -2.44 16.31
C ARG A 123 -9.75 -1.49 16.15
N LEU A 124 -9.15 -1.52 14.96
CA LEU A 124 -8.08 -0.58 14.58
C LEU A 124 -8.71 0.68 13.98
N HIS A 125 -8.76 1.75 14.75
CA HIS A 125 -9.25 3.07 14.33
C HIS A 125 -8.13 3.89 13.70
N SER A 126 -8.41 4.54 12.58
CA SER A 126 -7.46 5.49 11.99
C SER A 126 -7.42 6.77 12.83
N LEU A 127 -6.21 7.24 13.13
CA LEU A 127 -6.01 8.54 13.77
C LEU A 127 -6.03 9.68 12.77
N ASP A 128 -5.68 9.42 11.52
CA ASP A 128 -5.59 10.43 10.48
C ASP A 128 -6.92 10.63 9.74
N HIS A 129 -7.81 9.63 9.76
CA HIS A 129 -9.15 9.69 9.18
C HIS A 129 -10.23 9.47 10.23
N ALA A 130 -10.81 10.57 10.70
CA ALA A 130 -11.75 10.58 11.81
C ALA A 130 -12.95 9.64 11.57
N GLY A 131 -13.19 8.76 12.55
CA GLY A 131 -14.36 7.86 12.55
C GLY A 131 -14.24 6.65 11.62
N LEU A 132 -13.09 6.45 10.96
CA LEU A 132 -12.82 5.25 10.16
C LEU A 132 -12.05 4.21 10.96
N TYR A 133 -12.44 2.95 10.85
CA TYR A 133 -11.75 1.80 11.41
C TYR A 133 -11.61 0.68 10.38
N ILE A 134 -10.59 -0.17 10.52
CA ILE A 134 -10.37 -1.31 9.64
C ILE A 134 -11.53 -2.31 9.79
N ALA A 135 -12.14 -2.70 8.68
CA ALA A 135 -13.26 -3.61 8.67
C ALA A 135 -12.77 -5.05 8.85
N GLU A 136 -13.21 -5.69 9.93
CA GLU A 136 -13.03 -7.11 10.14
C GLU A 136 -13.96 -7.92 9.24
N ASN A 137 -13.41 -8.96 8.61
CA ASN A 137 -14.12 -10.09 8.00
C ASN A 137 -15.44 -9.70 7.31
N ILE A 138 -15.32 -9.01 6.16
CA ILE A 138 -16.48 -8.72 5.33
C ILE A 138 -16.94 -10.06 4.77
N GLY A 139 -18.18 -10.44 5.09
CA GLY A 139 -18.78 -11.68 4.56
C GLY A 139 -18.57 -11.76 3.05
N SER A 140 -18.24 -12.98 2.57
CA SER A 140 -17.73 -13.31 1.23
C SER A 140 -18.51 -12.70 0.04
N GLU A 141 -19.70 -12.15 0.27
CA GLU A 141 -20.64 -11.69 -0.76
C GLU A 141 -20.92 -10.17 -0.78
N SER A 142 -20.24 -9.35 0.02
CA SER A 142 -20.48 -7.90 -0.03
C SER A 142 -20.13 -7.31 -1.40
N ALA A 143 -20.97 -6.41 -1.94
CA ALA A 143 -20.68 -5.69 -3.17
C ALA A 143 -19.32 -4.93 -3.11
N ALA A 144 -18.91 -4.53 -1.91
CA ALA A 144 -17.58 -3.96 -1.66
C ALA A 144 -16.45 -4.94 -1.99
N LEU A 145 -16.60 -6.25 -1.71
CA LEU A 145 -15.61 -7.27 -2.06
C LEU A 145 -15.51 -7.48 -3.57
N LYS A 146 -16.63 -7.44 -4.29
CA LYS A 146 -16.62 -7.50 -5.77
C LYS A 146 -15.89 -6.30 -6.35
N LEU A 147 -16.13 -5.10 -5.82
CA LEU A 147 -15.37 -3.92 -6.18
C LEU A 147 -13.91 -3.98 -5.72
N CYS A 148 -13.58 -4.73 -4.69
CA CYS A 148 -12.20 -4.96 -4.27
C CYS A 148 -11.54 -6.15 -4.97
N HIS A 149 -12.26 -6.87 -5.83
CA HIS A 149 -11.70 -7.96 -6.62
C HIS A 149 -10.51 -7.41 -7.43
N GLY A 150 -9.36 -8.09 -7.37
CA GLY A 150 -8.10 -7.61 -7.95
C GLY A 150 -7.32 -6.61 -7.09
N LEU A 151 -7.96 -5.84 -6.18
CA LEU A 151 -7.28 -4.90 -5.27
C LEU A 151 -6.67 -5.61 -4.06
N GLN A 152 -5.72 -6.51 -4.31
CA GLN A 152 -5.09 -7.37 -3.28
C GLN A 152 -4.48 -6.54 -2.12
N HIS A 153 -3.95 -5.37 -2.44
CA HIS A 153 -3.30 -4.44 -1.51
C HIS A 153 -4.26 -3.46 -0.80
N GLY A 154 -5.58 -3.52 -1.10
CA GLY A 154 -6.56 -2.59 -0.56
C GLY A 154 -7.17 -3.03 0.76
N VAL A 155 -6.99 -2.27 1.83
CA VAL A 155 -7.60 -2.54 3.14
C VAL A 155 -8.98 -1.92 3.20
N LEU A 156 -9.97 -2.70 3.65
CA LEU A 156 -11.34 -2.21 3.80
C LEU A 156 -11.49 -1.50 5.13
N MET A 157 -12.17 -0.37 5.11
CA MET A 157 -12.47 0.43 6.29
C MET A 157 -13.98 0.70 6.37
N ARG A 158 -14.47 0.97 7.57
CA ARG A 158 -15.85 1.32 7.84
C ARG A 158 -15.95 2.48 8.81
N ASN A 159 -17.09 3.15 8.80
CA ASN A 159 -17.44 4.12 9.82
C ASN A 159 -18.55 3.59 10.74
N ALA A 160 -18.93 4.42 11.73
CA ALA A 160 -20.02 4.10 12.65
C ALA A 160 -21.39 3.96 11.97
N LEU A 161 -21.57 4.59 10.81
CA LEU A 161 -22.80 4.55 10.00
C LEU A 161 -22.86 3.30 9.09
N GLY A 162 -21.82 2.47 9.05
CA GLY A 162 -21.75 1.27 8.22
C GLY A 162 -21.34 1.54 6.76
N GLU A 163 -20.97 2.78 6.41
CA GLU A 163 -20.41 3.09 5.10
C GLU A 163 -19.03 2.42 4.95
N THR A 164 -18.74 1.92 3.75
CA THR A 164 -17.51 1.18 3.47
C THR A 164 -16.57 1.99 2.59
N PHE A 165 -15.29 1.93 2.91
CA PHE A 165 -14.21 2.62 2.21
C PHE A 165 -13.09 1.63 1.89
N VAL A 166 -12.34 1.88 0.83
CA VAL A 166 -11.16 1.10 0.44
C VAL A 166 -9.94 2.00 0.58
N LEU A 167 -9.06 1.66 1.52
CA LEU A 167 -7.75 2.26 1.66
C LEU A 167 -6.78 1.55 0.71
N LEU A 168 -6.20 2.28 -0.23
CA LEU A 168 -5.16 1.78 -1.12
C LEU A 168 -3.87 2.56 -0.90
N PRO A 169 -2.73 1.87 -0.71
CA PRO A 169 -1.45 2.54 -0.70
C PRO A 169 -1.13 3.00 -2.13
N ASN A 170 -0.57 4.19 -2.26
CA ASN A 170 -0.12 4.69 -3.55
C ASN A 170 1.33 4.29 -3.73
N TYR A 171 1.63 3.19 -4.44
CA TYR A 171 3.00 2.82 -4.82
C TYR A 171 3.11 2.61 -6.32
N ALA A 172 4.36 2.60 -6.81
CA ALA A 172 4.65 2.17 -8.16
C ALA A 172 4.17 0.71 -8.38
N LEU A 173 3.62 0.45 -9.56
CA LEU A 173 3.01 -0.84 -9.90
C LEU A 173 3.92 -1.66 -10.81
N GLN A 174 3.93 -2.98 -10.65
CA GLN A 174 4.60 -3.89 -11.58
C GLN A 174 3.74 -5.13 -11.82
N ARG A 175 3.45 -5.43 -13.09
CA ARG A 175 2.77 -6.68 -13.45
C ARG A 175 3.75 -7.85 -13.36
N VAL A 176 3.31 -8.96 -12.76
CA VAL A 176 4.11 -10.19 -12.66
C VAL A 176 4.05 -10.94 -13.99
N LYS A 177 5.21 -11.27 -14.55
CA LYS A 177 5.31 -12.06 -15.79
C LYS A 177 5.53 -13.53 -15.45
N ILE A 178 4.44 -14.30 -15.42
CA ILE A 178 4.45 -15.75 -15.16
C ILE A 178 4.40 -16.48 -16.50
N ARG A 179 5.44 -17.27 -16.83
CA ARG A 179 5.53 -17.98 -18.12
C ARG A 179 4.37 -18.94 -18.36
N THR A 180 3.92 -19.63 -17.32
CA THR A 180 2.79 -20.59 -17.39
C THR A 180 1.42 -19.92 -17.41
N CYS A 181 1.34 -18.64 -17.04
CA CYS A 181 0.09 -17.87 -17.01
C CYS A 181 0.34 -16.44 -17.54
N PRO A 182 0.53 -16.26 -18.86
CA PRO A 182 0.89 -14.97 -19.45
C PRO A 182 -0.22 -13.91 -19.35
N LEU A 183 -1.47 -14.35 -19.14
CA LEU A 183 -2.64 -13.48 -18.99
C LEU A 183 -3.03 -13.23 -17.53
N ASN A 184 -2.15 -13.53 -16.57
CA ASN A 184 -2.41 -13.21 -15.17
C ASN A 184 -2.60 -11.69 -14.96
N GLY A 185 -3.38 -11.33 -13.95
CA GLY A 185 -3.60 -9.95 -13.50
C GLY A 185 -2.86 -9.61 -12.21
N GLU A 186 -1.85 -10.39 -11.83
CA GLU A 186 -1.14 -10.18 -10.56
C GLU A 186 -0.24 -8.94 -10.64
N ILE A 187 -0.34 -8.11 -9.60
CA ILE A 187 0.43 -6.88 -9.46
C ILE A 187 1.18 -6.90 -8.15
N VAL A 188 2.46 -6.56 -8.25
CA VAL A 188 3.32 -6.28 -7.11
C VAL A 188 3.48 -4.77 -6.97
N LEU A 189 3.37 -4.29 -5.73
CA LEU A 189 3.72 -2.92 -5.38
C LEU A 189 5.23 -2.81 -5.24
N MET A 190 5.83 -1.96 -6.05
CA MET A 190 7.25 -1.64 -5.99
C MET A 190 7.46 -0.62 -4.87
N ARG A 191 7.71 -1.13 -3.66
CA ARG A 191 7.86 -0.34 -2.44
C ARG A 191 9.27 0.25 -2.26
N SER A 192 10.08 0.37 -3.31
CA SER A 192 11.39 1.04 -3.21
C SER A 192 11.22 2.57 -3.20
N PRO A 193 11.89 3.30 -2.29
CA PRO A 193 11.65 4.73 -2.06
C PRO A 193 12.14 5.67 -3.18
N GLU A 194 13.15 5.28 -3.96
CA GLU A 194 13.97 6.20 -4.76
C GLU A 194 13.21 6.99 -5.84
N VAL A 195 12.21 6.38 -6.47
CA VAL A 195 11.50 6.99 -7.62
C VAL A 195 10.10 7.47 -7.24
N TRP A 196 9.46 6.80 -6.28
CA TRP A 196 8.05 7.05 -5.95
C TRP A 196 7.88 8.23 -4.98
N LEU A 197 8.68 8.29 -3.91
CA LEU A 197 8.50 9.29 -2.85
C LEU A 197 8.70 10.73 -3.35
N ASN A 198 9.51 10.89 -4.41
CA ASN A 198 9.81 12.18 -5.02
C ASN A 198 8.71 12.67 -5.97
N LYS A 199 7.87 11.77 -6.50
CA LYS A 199 6.84 12.09 -7.51
C LYS A 199 5.43 12.15 -6.95
N VAL A 200 5.22 11.58 -5.77
CA VAL A 200 3.90 11.42 -5.16
C VAL A 200 3.81 12.26 -3.92
N GLN A 201 2.81 13.15 -3.88
CA GLN A 201 2.49 13.93 -2.69
C GLN A 201 1.57 13.13 -1.77
N THR A 202 0.60 12.44 -2.36
CA THR A 202 -0.41 11.65 -1.64
C THR A 202 0.00 10.19 -1.52
N THR A 203 0.38 9.77 -0.31
CA THR A 203 0.94 8.43 -0.04
C THR A 203 -0.09 7.30 -0.05
N HIS A 204 -1.36 7.61 0.16
CA HIS A 204 -2.47 6.65 0.16
C HIS A 204 -3.77 7.31 -0.27
N TYR A 205 -4.68 6.54 -0.84
CA TYR A 205 -6.01 7.02 -1.24
C TYR A 205 -7.11 6.24 -0.54
N ILE A 206 -8.19 6.93 -0.20
CA ILE A 206 -9.40 6.33 0.37
C ILE A 206 -10.53 6.47 -0.65
N TYR A 207 -10.99 5.35 -1.16
CA TYR A 207 -12.11 5.30 -2.10
C TYR A 207 -13.39 4.96 -1.35
N ARG A 208 -14.44 5.78 -1.50
CA ARG A 208 -15.73 5.48 -0.91
C ARG A 208 -16.47 4.47 -1.78
N VAL A 209 -16.98 3.40 -1.17
CA VAL A 209 -17.90 2.49 -1.86
C VAL A 209 -19.26 3.16 -1.90
N HIS A 210 -19.79 3.39 -3.11
CA HIS A 210 -21.12 3.98 -3.24
C HIS A 210 -22.19 3.07 -2.60
N ILE A 211 -23.26 3.64 -2.07
CA ILE A 211 -24.34 2.89 -1.38
C ILE A 211 -24.98 1.78 -2.24
N SER A 212 -24.97 1.94 -3.56
CA SER A 212 -25.46 0.91 -4.49
C SER A 212 -24.50 -0.27 -4.66
N GLY A 213 -23.27 -0.18 -4.15
CA GLY A 213 -22.23 -1.18 -4.32
C GLY A 213 -21.71 -1.29 -5.75
N ALA A 214 -22.00 -0.32 -6.63
CA ALA A 214 -21.71 -0.42 -8.06
C ALA A 214 -20.37 0.19 -8.49
N TYR A 215 -19.82 1.15 -7.73
CA TYR A 215 -18.56 1.82 -8.08
C TYR A 215 -17.84 2.38 -6.85
N LEU A 216 -16.55 2.67 -7.06
CA LEU A 216 -15.68 3.36 -6.13
C LEU A 216 -15.64 4.85 -6.50
N SER A 217 -15.91 5.71 -5.53
CA SER A 217 -15.76 7.16 -5.67
C SER A 217 -14.36 7.54 -5.22
N ALA A 218 -13.58 8.11 -6.13
CA ALA A 218 -12.25 8.62 -5.87
C ALA A 218 -12.32 10.05 -5.31
N PRO A 219 -11.44 10.42 -4.36
CA PRO A 219 -11.44 11.75 -3.75
C PRO A 219 -10.78 12.84 -4.62
N SER A 220 -10.00 12.45 -5.63
CA SER A 220 -9.26 13.37 -6.51
C SER A 220 -9.02 12.76 -7.88
N LEU A 221 -8.58 13.58 -8.85
CA LEU A 221 -8.18 13.11 -10.18
C LEU A 221 -7.00 12.15 -10.12
N SER A 222 -5.96 12.45 -9.32
CA SER A 222 -4.81 11.55 -9.10
C SER A 222 -5.24 10.18 -8.61
N ALA A 223 -6.20 10.13 -7.66
CA ALA A 223 -6.75 8.87 -7.17
C ALA A 223 -7.52 8.12 -8.28
N SER A 224 -8.34 8.81 -9.08
CA SER A 224 -9.03 8.18 -10.22
C SER A 224 -8.04 7.61 -11.23
N LEU A 225 -7.02 8.37 -11.62
CA LEU A 225 -5.99 7.92 -12.57
C LEU A 225 -5.17 6.74 -12.03
N TYR A 226 -4.82 6.77 -10.74
CA TYR A 226 -4.16 5.65 -10.08
C TYR A 226 -5.02 4.39 -10.09
N LEU A 227 -6.32 4.51 -9.79
CA LEU A 227 -7.26 3.39 -9.85
C LEU A 227 -7.42 2.86 -11.28
N VAL A 228 -7.45 3.74 -12.30
CA VAL A 228 -7.46 3.33 -13.72
C VAL A 228 -6.21 2.52 -14.05
N ALA A 229 -5.02 3.01 -13.66
CA ALA A 229 -3.76 2.32 -13.91
C ALA A 229 -3.73 0.93 -13.22
N LEU A 230 -4.17 0.85 -11.96
CA LEU A 230 -4.32 -0.42 -11.24
C LEU A 230 -5.21 -1.41 -12.00
N ARG A 231 -6.41 -0.97 -12.41
CA ARG A 231 -7.39 -1.82 -13.11
C ARG A 231 -6.88 -2.28 -14.47
N LEU A 232 -6.28 -1.38 -15.23
CA LEU A 232 -5.68 -1.69 -16.52
C LEU A 232 -4.57 -2.73 -16.37
N MET A 233 -3.71 -2.57 -15.35
CA MET A 233 -2.64 -3.53 -15.05
C MET A 233 -3.19 -4.90 -14.62
N GLN A 234 -4.36 -4.95 -13.96
CA GLN A 234 -5.07 -6.18 -13.58
C GLN A 234 -5.88 -6.81 -14.71
N ARG A 235 -5.91 -6.19 -15.91
CA ARG A 235 -6.75 -6.59 -17.05
C ARG A 235 -8.27 -6.42 -16.81
N GLU A 236 -8.64 -5.59 -15.85
CA GLU A 236 -10.03 -5.20 -15.54
C GLU A 236 -10.43 -3.95 -16.33
N TYR A 237 -10.55 -4.10 -17.65
CA TYR A 237 -10.69 -2.96 -18.58
C TYR A 237 -12.03 -2.22 -18.45
N VAL A 238 -13.14 -2.94 -18.28
CA VAL A 238 -14.47 -2.31 -18.18
C VAL A 238 -14.59 -1.44 -16.93
N PRO A 239 -14.20 -1.90 -15.72
CA PRO A 239 -14.09 -1.03 -14.56
C PRO A 239 -13.14 0.16 -14.78
N ALA A 240 -12.00 -0.04 -15.44
CA ALA A 240 -11.05 1.03 -15.75
C ALA A 240 -11.71 2.13 -16.60
N CYS A 241 -12.39 1.78 -17.70
CA CYS A 241 -13.09 2.75 -18.54
C CYS A 241 -14.20 3.50 -17.80
N LYS A 242 -14.92 2.84 -16.90
CA LYS A 242 -15.96 3.51 -16.09
C LYS A 242 -15.38 4.57 -15.17
N VAL A 243 -14.25 4.30 -14.52
CA VAL A 243 -13.54 5.31 -13.69
C VAL A 243 -12.98 6.41 -14.58
N LEU A 244 -12.37 6.05 -15.71
CA LEU A 244 -11.77 7.00 -16.65
C LEU A 244 -12.80 7.97 -17.24
N ALA A 245 -14.05 7.53 -17.45
CA ALA A 245 -15.14 8.38 -17.88
C ALA A 245 -15.55 9.44 -16.84
N THR A 246 -14.96 9.44 -15.64
CA THR A 246 -15.12 10.50 -14.63
C THR A 246 -13.89 11.40 -14.53
N CYS A 247 -12.80 11.04 -15.21
CA CYS A 247 -11.55 11.81 -15.24
C CYS A 247 -11.64 12.91 -16.29
N PHE A 248 -12.03 14.11 -15.87
CA PHE A 248 -11.98 15.30 -16.72
C PHE A 248 -11.16 16.38 -16.04
N THR A 249 -10.32 17.04 -16.82
CA THR A 249 -9.56 18.21 -16.36
C THR A 249 -9.38 19.21 -17.47
N ASP A 250 -9.72 20.47 -17.17
CA ASP A 250 -9.47 21.59 -18.06
C ASP A 250 -8.05 22.16 -17.89
N THR A 251 -7.36 21.81 -16.80
CA THR A 251 -5.99 22.27 -16.51
C THR A 251 -4.93 21.31 -17.07
N ALA A 252 -3.67 21.73 -16.99
CA ALA A 252 -2.53 20.83 -17.17
C ALA A 252 -2.46 19.84 -16.01
N LEU A 253 -1.90 18.65 -16.27
CA LEU A 253 -1.73 17.62 -15.26
C LEU A 253 -0.62 18.00 -14.28
N ASN A 254 -0.82 17.70 -13.00
CA ASN A 254 0.26 17.81 -12.02
C ASN A 254 1.23 16.61 -12.13
N GLU A 255 2.37 16.68 -11.43
CA GLU A 255 3.40 15.63 -11.47
C GLU A 255 2.88 14.25 -11.01
N GLU A 256 1.97 14.22 -10.04
CA GLU A 256 1.39 12.99 -9.50
C GLU A 256 0.43 12.33 -10.50
N GLU A 257 -0.40 13.13 -11.19
CA GLU A 257 -1.31 12.70 -12.25
C GLU A 257 -0.54 12.20 -13.47
N ALA A 258 0.48 12.95 -13.90
CA ALA A 258 1.38 12.52 -14.97
C ALA A 258 2.09 11.21 -14.60
N TRP A 259 2.53 11.08 -13.35
CA TRP A 259 3.12 9.84 -12.85
C TRP A 259 2.11 8.68 -12.85
N ALA A 260 0.86 8.89 -12.42
CA ALA A 260 -0.17 7.86 -12.46
C ALA A 260 -0.45 7.37 -13.88
N ILE A 261 -0.42 8.26 -14.87
CA ILE A 261 -0.53 7.90 -16.30
C ILE A 261 0.71 7.12 -16.76
N SER A 262 1.91 7.53 -16.33
CA SER A 262 3.14 6.79 -16.66
C SER A 262 3.11 5.34 -16.17
N LEU A 263 2.37 5.03 -15.08
CA LEU A 263 2.18 3.65 -14.63
C LEU A 263 1.42 2.80 -15.65
N ALA A 264 0.50 3.40 -16.42
CA ALA A 264 -0.25 2.70 -17.46
C ALA A 264 0.65 2.24 -18.62
N SER A 265 1.80 2.89 -18.85
CA SER A 265 2.78 2.48 -19.87
C SER A 265 3.28 1.05 -19.65
N LYS A 266 3.30 0.58 -18.40
CA LYS A 266 3.68 -0.79 -18.04
C LYS A 266 2.70 -1.86 -18.53
N SER A 267 1.55 -1.45 -19.06
CA SER A 267 0.57 -2.32 -19.72
C SER A 267 0.64 -2.27 -21.25
N ALA A 268 1.63 -1.59 -21.84
CA ALA A 268 1.76 -1.45 -23.29
C ALA A 268 1.98 -2.79 -24.02
N ASP A 269 2.45 -3.83 -23.31
CA ASP A 269 2.58 -5.19 -23.86
C ASP A 269 1.23 -5.91 -24.03
N ASP A 270 0.14 -5.33 -23.53
CA ASP A 270 -1.19 -5.93 -23.57
C ASP A 270 -1.93 -5.56 -24.87
N ALA A 271 -1.99 -6.50 -25.80
CA ALA A 271 -2.64 -6.34 -27.11
C ALA A 271 -4.15 -6.65 -27.10
N HIS A 272 -4.77 -6.82 -25.92
CA HIS A 272 -6.20 -7.06 -25.79
C HIS A 272 -7.01 -5.85 -26.33
N PRO A 273 -8.10 -6.04 -27.11
CA PRO A 273 -8.86 -4.95 -27.73
C PRO A 273 -9.33 -3.89 -26.73
N ASN A 274 -9.84 -4.32 -25.58
CA ASN A 274 -10.25 -3.39 -24.53
C ASN A 274 -9.07 -2.69 -23.84
N ALA A 275 -7.88 -3.30 -23.79
CA ALA A 275 -6.69 -2.67 -23.22
C ALA A 275 -6.25 -1.50 -24.09
N VAL A 276 -6.14 -1.75 -25.41
CA VAL A 276 -5.82 -0.75 -26.43
C VAL A 276 -6.82 0.42 -26.37
N ALA A 277 -8.13 0.12 -26.38
CA ALA A 277 -9.16 1.16 -26.31
C ALA A 277 -9.09 1.97 -25.00
N THR A 278 -8.82 1.32 -23.87
CA THR A 278 -8.64 2.00 -22.57
C THR A 278 -7.42 2.91 -22.57
N ARG A 279 -6.29 2.47 -23.15
CA ARG A 279 -5.08 3.28 -23.30
C ARG A 279 -5.34 4.50 -24.18
N LEU A 280 -6.01 4.34 -25.32
CA LEU A 280 -6.37 5.47 -26.19
C LEU A 280 -7.29 6.49 -25.50
N LYS A 281 -8.26 6.03 -24.70
CA LYS A 281 -9.05 6.94 -23.84
C LYS A 281 -8.18 7.67 -22.82
N LEU A 282 -7.21 6.98 -22.23
CA LEU A 282 -6.30 7.57 -21.26
C LEU A 282 -5.42 8.65 -21.90
N VAL A 283 -4.95 8.42 -23.13
CA VAL A 283 -4.22 9.42 -23.94
C VAL A 283 -5.04 10.68 -24.15
N LEU A 284 -6.34 10.54 -24.43
CA LEU A 284 -7.26 11.67 -24.59
C LEU A 284 -7.45 12.43 -23.28
N THR A 285 -7.65 11.73 -22.16
CA THR A 285 -7.69 12.35 -20.82
C THR A 285 -6.39 13.09 -20.50
N ALA A 286 -5.24 12.56 -20.95
CA ALA A 286 -3.93 13.17 -20.80
C ALA A 286 -3.65 14.34 -21.75
N LYS A 287 -4.59 14.66 -22.67
CA LYS A 287 -4.41 15.65 -23.75
C LYS A 287 -3.11 15.39 -24.54
N PHE A 288 -2.81 14.13 -24.81
CA PHE A 288 -1.62 13.68 -25.54
C PHE A 288 -0.25 13.94 -24.86
N ASN A 289 -0.25 14.35 -23.59
CA ASN A 289 0.98 14.59 -22.82
C ASN A 289 1.26 13.43 -21.85
N HIS A 290 2.52 13.26 -21.46
CA HIS A 290 2.93 12.29 -20.42
C HIS A 290 2.55 10.83 -20.74
N VAL A 291 2.57 10.48 -22.02
CA VAL A 291 2.30 9.14 -22.54
C VAL A 291 3.61 8.57 -23.08
N ASP A 292 4.06 7.45 -22.52
CA ASP A 292 5.36 6.84 -22.83
C ASP A 292 5.24 5.59 -23.74
N TRP A 293 4.12 5.41 -24.45
CA TRP A 293 3.90 4.27 -25.36
C TRP A 293 3.50 4.71 -26.77
N ASP A 294 3.58 3.78 -27.72
CA ASP A 294 3.30 4.05 -29.14
C ASP A 294 1.79 4.15 -29.41
N ILE A 295 1.32 5.39 -29.52
CA ILE A 295 -0.09 5.71 -29.79
C ILE A 295 -0.48 5.27 -31.21
N LYS A 296 0.43 5.30 -32.19
CA LYS A 296 0.11 4.93 -33.58
C LYS A 296 -0.15 3.43 -33.69
N ASN A 297 0.66 2.61 -33.01
CA ASN A 297 0.43 1.17 -32.95
C ASN A 297 -0.89 0.85 -32.24
N ASP A 298 -1.20 1.53 -31.13
CA ASP A 298 -2.49 1.35 -30.44
C ASP A 298 -3.67 1.76 -31.35
N LEU A 299 -3.56 2.84 -32.11
CA LEU A 299 -4.59 3.25 -33.07
C LEU A 299 -4.78 2.23 -34.20
N HIS A 300 -3.69 1.68 -34.72
CA HIS A 300 -3.75 0.62 -35.72
C HIS A 300 -4.45 -0.63 -35.18
N ASP A 301 -4.03 -1.09 -34.00
CA ASP A 301 -4.60 -2.25 -33.32
C ASP A 301 -6.08 -2.08 -32.98
N TYR A 302 -6.48 -0.86 -32.58
CA TYR A 302 -7.87 -0.53 -32.29
C TYR A 302 -8.74 -0.68 -33.53
N HIS A 303 -8.34 -0.12 -34.68
CA HIS A 303 -9.10 -0.25 -35.93
C HIS A 303 -9.18 -1.71 -36.39
N MET A 304 -8.09 -2.46 -36.29
CA MET A 304 -8.07 -3.88 -36.67
C MET A 304 -8.97 -4.74 -35.78
N LYS A 305 -9.17 -4.35 -34.51
CA LYS A 305 -9.91 -5.14 -33.51
C LYS A 305 -11.22 -4.47 -33.07
N GLN A 306 -11.70 -3.45 -33.77
CA GLN A 306 -12.81 -2.58 -33.32
C GLN A 306 -14.09 -3.37 -32.99
N LEU A 307 -14.39 -4.41 -33.77
CA LEU A 307 -15.54 -5.30 -33.56
C LEU A 307 -15.46 -6.11 -32.25
N HIS A 308 -14.26 -6.33 -31.73
CA HIS A 308 -14.01 -7.06 -30.48
C HIS A 308 -13.92 -6.15 -29.26
N VAL A 309 -14.01 -4.83 -29.44
CA VAL A 309 -14.01 -3.87 -28.33
C VAL A 309 -15.38 -3.85 -27.67
N HIS A 310 -15.38 -4.10 -26.36
CA HIS A 310 -16.56 -4.01 -25.52
C HIS A 310 -17.14 -2.60 -25.56
N SER A 311 -18.47 -2.48 -25.59
CA SER A 311 -19.17 -1.19 -25.75
C SER A 311 -18.73 -0.13 -24.75
N ALA A 312 -18.56 -0.51 -23.48
CA ALA A 312 -18.07 0.38 -22.42
C ALA A 312 -16.64 0.93 -22.64
N CYS A 313 -15.81 0.23 -23.42
CA CYS A 313 -14.44 0.63 -23.71
C CYS A 313 -14.31 1.32 -25.07
N ARG A 314 -15.34 1.26 -25.92
CA ARG A 314 -15.29 1.78 -27.29
C ARG A 314 -15.12 3.30 -27.30
N LEU A 315 -14.32 3.78 -28.25
CA LEU A 315 -14.18 5.20 -28.48
C LEU A 315 -15.46 5.76 -29.12
N THR A 316 -15.82 6.97 -28.75
CA THR A 316 -16.86 7.74 -29.44
C THR A 316 -16.29 8.30 -30.74
N LEU A 317 -17.17 8.65 -31.69
CA LEU A 317 -16.74 9.24 -32.97
C LEU A 317 -15.89 10.50 -32.78
N GLU A 318 -16.19 11.31 -31.76
CA GLU A 318 -15.43 12.52 -31.44
C GLU A 318 -14.05 12.20 -30.86
N GLU A 319 -13.94 11.15 -30.03
CA GLU A 319 -12.66 10.66 -29.52
C GLU A 319 -11.78 10.10 -30.65
N GLU A 320 -12.36 9.30 -31.56
CA GLU A 320 -11.66 8.76 -32.73
C GLU A 320 -11.18 9.89 -33.67
N ARG A 321 -12.03 10.88 -33.93
CA ARG A 321 -11.67 12.05 -34.75
C ARG A 321 -10.47 12.80 -34.16
N ARG A 322 -10.49 13.10 -32.85
CA ARG A 322 -9.39 13.80 -32.18
C ARG A 322 -8.07 13.03 -32.23
N LEU A 323 -8.13 11.71 -32.09
CA LEU A 323 -6.95 10.85 -32.19
C LEU A 323 -6.35 10.86 -33.60
N LEU A 324 -7.19 10.78 -34.63
CA LEU A 324 -6.76 10.83 -36.03
C LEU A 324 -6.22 12.21 -36.45
N GLU A 325 -6.79 13.29 -35.92
CA GLU A 325 -6.29 14.66 -36.15
C GLU A 325 -4.92 14.89 -35.50
N ALA A 326 -4.72 14.36 -34.30
CA ALA A 326 -3.44 14.47 -33.59
C ALA A 326 -2.36 13.55 -34.18
N PHE A 327 -2.74 12.36 -34.65
CA PHE A 327 -1.83 11.36 -35.21
C PHE A 327 -2.31 10.87 -36.58
N PRO A 328 -2.11 11.68 -37.64
CA PRO A 328 -2.40 11.24 -39.00
C PRO A 328 -1.51 10.04 -39.37
N ASN A 329 -2.09 9.12 -40.15
CA ASN A 329 -1.45 7.90 -40.63
C ASN A 329 -0.16 8.18 -41.42
#